data_AF-A0A705U367-F1
#
_entry.id   AF-A0A705U367-F1
#
_cell.length_a   1.000
_cell.length_b   1.000
_cell.length_c   1.000
_cell.angle_alpha   90.00
_cell.angle_beta   90.00
_cell.angle_gamma   90.00
#
_symmetry.space_group_name_H-M   'P 1'
#
loop_
_entity.id
_entity.type
_entity.pdbx_description
1 polymer ?
#
loop_
_entity_poly.entity_id
_entity_poly.type
_entity_poly.pdbx_seq_one_letter_code
_entity_poly.pdbx_strand_id
1 'polypeptide(L)'
;LYHLNGSLKQRATGERLHKLISTHPNGYMTPQEFWELVVTCLCLRGNFYAYKVKAFGEVAELLPVDPGCVVPKLNSSWEPVYQVTFPDGSTDVLSQEDIWHVRTLTLDGLVGLNPIAYAREAISLAAATEEHGARLFSNGAVTSGVLRTEQTLSDQAYERLKKDFEERHTGLGNAHRPMILEMGLDWKSMALNAEDSQFLETRKFQLEEICRLFRVPLHMVQNTDRAT
;
A
#
# COMPACT_ATOMS: atom_id res chain seq x y z
N LEU A 1 -27.53 -10.48 -4.28
CA LEU A 1 -28.91 -9.95 -4.46
C LEU A 1 -29.88 -10.84 -3.69
N TYR A 2 -30.86 -10.26 -3.01
CA TYR A 2 -31.86 -10.99 -2.22
C TYR A 2 -33.25 -10.42 -2.51
N HIS A 3 -34.25 -11.29 -2.62
CA HIS A 3 -35.66 -10.91 -2.53
C HIS A 3 -36.12 -10.96 -1.08
N LEU A 4 -36.99 -10.02 -0.71
CA LEU A 4 -37.73 -10.09 0.55
C LEU A 4 -39.00 -10.88 0.30
N ASN A 5 -39.14 -12.02 0.99
CA ASN A 5 -40.37 -12.79 1.03
C ASN A 5 -40.92 -12.73 2.46
N GLY A 6 -41.79 -11.74 2.71
CA GLY A 6 -42.17 -11.35 4.07
C GLY A 6 -40.97 -10.80 4.84
N SER A 7 -40.61 -11.43 5.96
CA SER A 7 -39.43 -11.09 6.78
C SER A 7 -38.15 -11.85 6.40
N LEU A 8 -38.23 -12.81 5.48
CA LEU A 8 -37.09 -13.66 5.09
C LEU A 8 -36.38 -13.11 3.85
N LYS A 9 -35.04 -13.07 3.89
CA LYS A 9 -34.19 -12.74 2.74
C LYS A 9 -33.85 -14.02 1.99
N GLN A 10 -34.36 -14.16 0.76
CA GLN A 10 -34.04 -15.28 -0.13
C GLN A 10 -33.09 -14.81 -1.22
N ARG A 11 -32.07 -15.61 -1.56
CA ARG A 11 -31.11 -15.22 -2.60
C ARG A 11 -31.83 -15.12 -3.95
N ALA A 12 -31.65 -13.99 -4.62
CA ALA A 12 -32.26 -13.68 -5.91
C ALA A 12 -31.48 -14.31 -7.06
N THR A 13 -31.41 -15.65 -7.11
CA THR A 13 -30.62 -16.39 -8.10
C THR A 13 -31.23 -16.36 -9.51
N GLY A 14 -32.53 -16.08 -9.62
CA GLY A 14 -33.25 -15.94 -10.89
C GLY A 14 -32.97 -14.64 -11.62
N GLU A 15 -32.56 -13.59 -10.88
CA GLU A 15 -32.34 -12.25 -11.42
C GLU A 15 -31.18 -12.20 -12.42
N ARG A 16 -31.37 -11.47 -13.51
CA ARG A 16 -30.36 -11.36 -14.57
C ARG A 16 -29.07 -10.72 -14.08
N LEU A 17 -29.19 -9.72 -13.19
CA LEU A 17 -28.04 -9.08 -12.55
C LEU A 17 -27.27 -10.04 -11.63
N HIS A 18 -27.96 -10.97 -10.96
CA HIS A 18 -27.26 -12.00 -10.18
C HIS A 18 -26.41 -12.87 -11.09
N LYS A 19 -26.98 -13.34 -12.20
CA LYS A 19 -26.26 -14.16 -13.19
C LYS A 19 -25.08 -13.41 -13.79
N LEU A 20 -25.26 -12.13 -14.14
CA LEU A 20 -24.20 -11.29 -14.70
C LEU A 20 -22.98 -11.27 -13.77
N ILE A 21 -23.18 -10.89 -12.51
CA ILE A 21 -22.10 -10.72 -11.54
C ILE A 21 -21.54 -12.08 -11.06
N SER A 22 -22.32 -13.17 -11.14
CA SER A 22 -21.89 -14.50 -10.68
C SER A 22 -21.24 -15.38 -11.75
N THR A 23 -21.31 -15.00 -13.04
CA THR A 23 -20.91 -15.89 -14.14
C THR A 23 -19.96 -15.22 -15.12
N HIS A 24 -20.31 -14.03 -15.64
CA HIS A 24 -19.49 -13.34 -16.63
C HIS A 24 -19.84 -11.84 -16.60
N PRO A 25 -19.21 -11.03 -15.73
CA PRO A 25 -19.54 -9.62 -15.58
C PRO A 25 -19.23 -8.81 -16.85
N ASN A 26 -18.22 -9.23 -17.60
CA ASN A 26 -17.84 -8.72 -18.92
C ASN A 26 -17.12 -9.80 -19.74
N GLY A 27 -16.86 -9.52 -21.02
CA GLY A 27 -16.27 -10.48 -21.95
C GLY A 27 -14.81 -10.88 -21.70
N TYR A 28 -14.14 -10.32 -20.68
CA TYR A 28 -12.71 -10.55 -20.44
C TYR A 28 -12.34 -10.83 -18.96
N MET A 29 -13.30 -10.84 -18.05
CA MET A 29 -13.09 -11.13 -16.62
C MET A 29 -13.99 -12.24 -16.14
N THR A 30 -13.42 -13.11 -15.31
CA THR A 30 -14.17 -13.98 -14.42
C THR A 30 -14.82 -13.17 -13.30
N PRO A 31 -15.86 -13.70 -12.64
CA PRO A 31 -16.46 -13.09 -11.45
C PRO A 31 -15.45 -12.79 -10.34
N GLN A 32 -14.48 -13.68 -10.13
CA GLN A 32 -13.43 -13.51 -9.13
C GLN A 32 -12.60 -12.26 -9.43
N GLU A 33 -12.02 -12.17 -10.63
CA GLU A 33 -11.17 -11.05 -11.05
C GLU A 33 -11.93 -9.72 -10.96
N PHE A 34 -13.20 -9.71 -11.35
CA PHE A 34 -14.03 -8.52 -11.25
C PHE A 34 -14.21 -8.05 -9.80
N TRP A 35 -14.52 -8.96 -8.87
CA TRP A 35 -14.66 -8.58 -7.45
C TRP A 35 -13.34 -8.20 -6.80
N GLU A 36 -12.23 -8.85 -7.17
CA GLU A 36 -10.88 -8.45 -6.74
C GLU A 36 -10.55 -7.04 -7.22
N LEU A 37 -10.89 -6.70 -8.47
CA LEU A 37 -10.73 -5.35 -9.00
C LEU A 37 -11.59 -4.33 -8.23
N VAL A 38 -12.86 -4.65 -7.97
CA VAL A 38 -13.75 -3.78 -7.17
C VAL A 38 -13.12 -3.47 -5.82
N VAL A 39 -12.69 -4.51 -5.09
CA VAL A 39 -12.07 -4.34 -3.76
C VAL A 39 -10.77 -3.55 -3.87
N THR A 40 -9.94 -3.84 -4.87
CA THR A 40 -8.66 -3.14 -5.10
C THR A 40 -8.87 -1.66 -5.35
N CYS A 41 -9.81 -1.29 -6.23
CA CYS A 41 -10.16 0.11 -6.51
C CYS A 41 -10.67 0.82 -5.24
N LEU A 42 -11.53 0.18 -4.45
CA LEU A 42 -12.03 0.74 -3.19
C LEU A 42 -10.91 0.95 -2.16
N CYS A 43 -9.98 -0.01 -2.03
CA CYS A 43 -8.86 0.09 -1.09
C CYS A 43 -7.80 1.11 -1.53
N LEU A 44 -7.52 1.25 -2.83
CA LEU A 44 -6.44 2.09 -3.34
C LEU A 44 -6.87 3.49 -3.78
N ARG A 45 -8.15 3.68 -4.11
CA ARG A 45 -8.69 4.94 -4.66
C ARG A 45 -9.98 5.39 -3.98
N GLY A 46 -10.58 4.56 -3.12
CA GLY A 46 -11.86 4.87 -2.46
C GLY A 46 -13.10 4.74 -3.35
N ASN A 47 -12.90 4.50 -4.65
CA ASN A 47 -13.96 4.55 -5.66
C ASN A 47 -13.76 3.43 -6.68
N PHE A 48 -14.85 2.81 -7.09
CA PHE A 48 -14.91 1.89 -8.22
C PHE A 48 -16.05 2.34 -9.16
N TYR A 49 -15.77 2.31 -10.45
CA TYR A 49 -16.74 2.65 -11.50
C TYR A 49 -16.84 1.52 -12.51
N ALA A 50 -18.06 1.25 -12.97
CA ALA A 50 -18.29 0.40 -14.13
C ALA A 50 -19.36 1.00 -15.04
N TYR A 51 -19.07 1.08 -16.34
CA TYR A 51 -20.05 1.43 -17.35
C TYR A 51 -21.04 0.28 -17.54
N LYS A 52 -22.34 0.59 -17.53
CA LYS A 52 -23.42 -0.39 -17.69
C LYS A 52 -23.80 -0.47 -19.16
N VAL A 53 -23.33 -1.52 -19.84
CA VAL A 53 -23.80 -1.80 -21.20
C VAL A 53 -25.19 -2.42 -21.08
N LYS A 54 -26.19 -1.76 -21.67
CA LYS A 54 -27.59 -2.21 -21.63
C LYS A 54 -27.97 -2.88 -22.96
N ALA A 55 -28.68 -3.99 -22.89
CA ALA A 55 -29.32 -4.63 -24.04
C ALA A 55 -30.78 -4.95 -23.69
N PHE A 56 -31.71 -4.52 -24.54
CA PHE A 56 -33.16 -4.67 -24.31
C PHE A 56 -33.63 -4.11 -22.95
N GLY A 57 -33.09 -2.97 -22.54
CA GLY A 57 -33.45 -2.30 -21.27
C GLY A 57 -32.77 -2.87 -20.02
N GLU A 58 -32.05 -3.98 -20.13
CA GLU A 58 -31.39 -4.67 -19.02
C GLU A 58 -29.86 -4.52 -19.09
N VAL A 59 -29.18 -4.51 -17.94
CA VAL A 59 -27.71 -4.50 -17.90
C VAL A 59 -27.20 -5.86 -18.39
N ALA A 60 -26.50 -5.84 -19.51
CA ALA A 60 -25.90 -7.00 -20.14
C ALA A 60 -24.41 -7.15 -19.82
N GLU A 61 -23.73 -6.05 -19.50
CA GLU A 61 -22.31 -6.03 -19.20
C GLU A 61 -21.94 -4.91 -18.22
N LEU A 62 -20.92 -5.16 -17.40
CA LEU A 62 -20.29 -4.18 -16.53
C LEU A 62 -18.82 -4.04 -16.94
N LEU A 63 -18.49 -2.91 -17.57
CA LEU A 63 -17.13 -2.60 -18.00
C LEU A 63 -16.47 -1.68 -16.97
N PRO A 64 -15.50 -2.16 -16.17
CA PRO A 64 -14.74 -1.32 -15.26
C PRO A 64 -14.13 -0.11 -15.97
N VAL A 65 -14.23 1.04 -15.31
CA VAL A 65 -13.60 2.29 -15.76
C VAL A 65 -12.57 2.68 -14.70
N ASP A 66 -11.37 3.08 -15.15
CA ASP A 66 -10.34 3.58 -14.23
C ASP A 66 -10.92 4.76 -13.40
N PRO A 67 -10.89 4.69 -12.06
CA PRO A 67 -11.31 5.80 -11.21
C PRO A 67 -10.61 7.13 -11.51
N GLY A 68 -9.40 7.12 -12.07
CA GLY A 68 -8.69 8.33 -12.52
C GLY A 68 -9.29 8.99 -13.77
N CYS A 69 -10.12 8.27 -14.53
CA CYS A 69 -10.80 8.74 -15.73
C CYS A 69 -12.24 9.22 -15.47
N VAL A 70 -12.68 9.24 -14.21
CA VAL A 70 -14.05 9.62 -13.84
C VAL A 70 -14.03 10.80 -12.87
N VAL A 71 -14.79 11.84 -13.19
CA VAL A 71 -15.00 13.00 -12.33
C VAL A 71 -16.48 13.11 -11.96
N PRO A 72 -16.88 12.66 -10.76
CA PRO A 72 -18.23 12.84 -10.24
C PRO A 72 -18.53 14.31 -9.98
N LYS A 73 -19.72 14.77 -10.37
CA LYS A 73 -20.25 16.11 -10.10
C LYS A 73 -21.73 16.02 -9.76
N LEU A 74 -22.28 17.11 -9.22
CA LEU A 74 -23.72 17.31 -9.15
C LEU A 74 -24.15 18.22 -10.28
N ASN A 75 -25.25 17.87 -10.95
CA ASN A 75 -25.89 18.77 -11.91
C ASN A 75 -26.69 19.87 -11.19
N SER A 76 -27.34 20.76 -11.95
CA SER A 76 -28.19 21.83 -11.40
C SER A 76 -29.38 21.33 -10.58
N SER A 77 -29.78 20.07 -10.76
CA SER A 77 -30.86 19.40 -10.05
C SER A 77 -30.38 18.62 -8.81
N TRP A 78 -29.10 18.78 -8.43
CA TRP A 78 -28.46 18.03 -7.34
C TRP A 78 -28.37 16.50 -7.58
N GLU A 79 -28.39 16.08 -8.83
CA GLU A 79 -28.24 14.67 -9.20
C GLU A 79 -26.78 14.35 -9.56
N PRO A 80 -26.25 13.20 -9.14
CA PRO A 80 -24.91 12.76 -9.51
C PRO A 80 -24.79 12.51 -11.02
N VAL A 81 -23.83 13.20 -11.64
CA VAL A 81 -23.38 12.97 -13.01
C VAL A 81 -21.88 12.71 -13.04
N TYR A 82 -21.42 12.00 -14.05
CA TYR A 82 -20.05 11.50 -14.12
C TYR A 82 -19.44 11.90 -15.45
N GLN A 83 -18.47 12.81 -15.43
CA GLN A 83 -17.66 13.08 -16.61
C GLN A 83 -16.64 11.95 -16.74
N VAL A 84 -16.71 11.19 -17.84
CA VAL A 84 -15.91 9.98 -18.07
C VAL A 84 -15.06 10.16 -19.30
N THR A 85 -13.78 9.80 -19.20
CA THR A 85 -12.89 9.59 -20.36
C THR A 85 -12.81 8.10 -20.64
N PHE A 86 -13.24 7.67 -21.83
CA PHE A 86 -13.23 6.27 -22.26
C PHE A 86 -11.84 5.83 -22.77
N PRO A 87 -11.58 4.52 -22.91
CA PRO A 87 -10.29 4.00 -23.37
C PRO A 87 -9.83 4.50 -24.75
N ASP A 88 -10.76 4.90 -25.61
CA ASP A 88 -10.48 5.48 -26.93
C ASP A 88 -10.13 6.99 -26.87
N GLY A 89 -10.13 7.58 -25.67
CA GLY A 89 -9.87 8.99 -25.42
C GLY A 89 -11.11 9.89 -25.60
N SER A 90 -12.25 9.34 -26.01
CA SER A 90 -13.51 10.10 -26.05
C SER A 90 -13.99 10.44 -24.64
N THR A 91 -14.77 11.51 -24.52
CA THR A 91 -15.33 11.95 -23.24
C THR A 91 -16.83 12.09 -23.31
N ASP A 92 -17.53 11.63 -22.28
CA ASP A 92 -18.98 11.78 -22.16
C ASP A 92 -19.39 12.09 -20.71
N VAL A 93 -20.65 12.49 -20.53
CA VAL A 93 -21.26 12.70 -19.21
C VAL A 93 -22.35 11.67 -18.99
N LEU A 94 -22.09 10.75 -18.07
CA LEU A 94 -23.00 9.66 -17.74
C LEU A 94 -23.87 9.99 -16.53
N SER A 95 -25.10 9.49 -16.55
CA SER A 95 -26.01 9.51 -15.41
C SER A 95 -25.74 8.34 -14.46
N GLN A 96 -26.32 8.38 -13.26
CA GLN A 96 -26.29 7.24 -12.33
C GLN A 96 -26.99 5.98 -12.89
N GLU A 97 -27.83 6.11 -13.92
CA GLU A 97 -28.44 4.97 -14.60
C GLU A 97 -27.46 4.23 -15.50
N ASP A 98 -26.43 4.91 -16.01
CA ASP A 98 -25.51 4.41 -17.04
C ASP A 98 -24.15 4.00 -16.47
N ILE A 99 -23.80 4.52 -15.29
CA ILE A 99 -22.58 4.13 -14.58
C ILE A 99 -22.92 3.57 -13.20
N TRP A 100 -22.22 2.52 -12.80
CA TRP A 100 -22.26 1.99 -11.45
C TRP A 100 -21.09 2.55 -10.67
N HIS A 101 -21.37 3.35 -9.64
CA HIS A 101 -20.36 3.89 -8.74
C HIS A 101 -20.48 3.26 -7.36
N VAL A 102 -19.44 2.54 -6.93
CA VAL A 102 -19.28 2.05 -5.55
C VAL A 102 -18.21 2.88 -4.89
N ARG A 103 -18.46 3.35 -3.66
CA ARG A 103 -17.54 4.20 -2.92
C ARG A 103 -17.44 3.79 -1.46
N THR A 104 -16.29 4.07 -0.86
CA THR A 104 -16.06 3.90 0.57
C THR A 104 -16.50 5.16 1.33
N LEU A 105 -15.89 5.42 2.51
CA LEU A 105 -16.14 6.62 3.30
C LEU A 105 -15.97 7.89 2.43
N THR A 106 -16.89 8.84 2.54
CA THR A 106 -16.83 10.12 1.80
C THR A 106 -16.77 11.28 2.78
N LEU A 107 -16.14 12.39 2.41
CA LEU A 107 -16.22 13.65 3.17
C LEU A 107 -17.24 14.63 2.58
N ASP A 108 -17.55 14.50 1.29
CA ASP A 108 -18.42 15.40 0.52
C ASP A 108 -19.74 14.75 0.09
N GLY A 109 -19.96 13.46 0.41
CA GLY A 109 -21.12 12.68 -0.03
C GLY A 109 -21.03 12.16 -1.48
N LEU A 110 -20.01 12.56 -2.25
CA LEU A 110 -19.93 12.29 -3.68
C LEU A 110 -18.71 11.45 -4.06
N VAL A 111 -17.54 11.74 -3.50
CA VAL A 111 -16.29 11.05 -3.83
C VAL A 111 -15.81 10.26 -2.62
N GLY A 112 -15.54 8.98 -2.83
CA GLY A 112 -14.89 8.13 -1.84
C GLY A 112 -13.49 8.65 -1.53
N LEU A 113 -13.18 8.72 -0.23
CA LEU A 113 -11.88 9.11 0.29
C LEU A 113 -10.83 8.09 -0.17
N ASN A 114 -9.76 8.58 -0.79
CA ASN A 114 -8.62 7.74 -1.15
C ASN A 114 -7.86 7.37 0.14
N PRO A 115 -7.87 6.08 0.56
CA PRO A 115 -7.25 5.68 1.83
C PRO A 115 -5.73 5.93 1.86
N ILE A 116 -5.07 5.71 0.72
CA ILE A 116 -3.62 5.91 0.57
C ILE A 116 -3.26 7.39 0.69
N ALA A 117 -4.05 8.27 0.07
CA ALA A 117 -3.83 9.70 0.19
C ALA A 117 -4.10 10.20 1.61
N TYR A 118 -5.13 9.65 2.28
CA TYR A 118 -5.46 10.00 3.66
C TYR A 118 -4.38 9.56 4.67
N ALA A 119 -3.77 8.39 4.45
CA ALA A 119 -2.71 7.86 5.32
C ALA A 119 -1.30 8.09 4.77
N ARG A 120 -1.13 9.08 3.88
CA ARG A 120 0.13 9.30 3.15
C ARG A 120 1.30 9.45 4.10
N GLU A 121 1.17 10.25 5.16
CA GLU A 121 2.24 10.50 6.12
C GLU A 121 2.66 9.21 6.85
N ALA A 122 1.71 8.40 7.31
CA ALA A 122 1.99 7.13 7.99
C ALA A 122 2.66 6.12 7.04
N ILE A 123 2.17 6.01 5.79
CA ILE A 123 2.76 5.14 4.76
C ILE A 123 4.16 5.61 4.38
N SER A 124 4.37 6.92 4.22
CA SER A 124 5.69 7.49 3.92
C SER A 124 6.67 7.28 5.06
N LEU A 125 6.23 7.41 6.32
CA LEU A 125 7.05 7.09 7.48
C LEU A 125 7.45 5.61 7.49
N ALA A 126 6.50 4.71 7.21
CA ALA A 126 6.79 3.28 7.09
C ALA A 126 7.82 2.98 6.00
N ALA A 127 7.67 3.56 4.81
CA ALA A 127 8.63 3.39 3.72
C ALA A 127 10.03 3.93 4.08
N ALA A 128 10.11 5.08 4.76
CA ALA A 128 11.38 5.66 5.21
C ALA A 128 12.05 4.80 6.28
N THR A 129 11.29 4.22 7.21
CA THR A 129 11.81 3.29 8.23
C THR A 129 12.31 1.99 7.59
N GLU A 130 11.60 1.45 6.61
CA GLU A 130 12.07 0.30 5.81
C GLU A 130 13.40 0.61 5.12
N GLU A 131 13.52 1.76 4.47
CA GLU A 131 14.75 2.19 3.81
C GLU A 131 15.89 2.41 4.81
N HIS A 132 15.61 3.04 5.95
CA HIS A 132 16.59 3.20 7.02
C HIS A 132 17.10 1.85 7.53
N GLY A 133 16.20 0.90 7.79
CA GLY A 133 16.58 -0.46 8.18
C GLY A 133 17.42 -1.16 7.11
N ALA A 134 16.98 -1.09 5.85
CA ALA A 134 17.73 -1.67 4.74
C ALA A 134 19.15 -1.11 4.67
N ARG A 135 19.33 0.21 4.85
CA ARG A 135 20.65 0.87 4.88
C ARG A 135 21.48 0.49 6.10
N LEU A 136 20.86 0.44 7.28
CA LEU A 136 21.51 0.03 8.53
C LEU A 136 22.07 -1.38 8.40
N PHE A 137 21.25 -2.33 7.92
CA PHE A 137 21.69 -3.72 7.73
C PHE A 137 22.61 -3.89 6.51
N SER A 138 22.46 -3.10 5.44
CA SER A 138 23.33 -3.21 4.26
C SER A 138 24.75 -2.76 4.50
N ASN A 139 24.94 -1.80 5.41
CA ASN A 139 26.26 -1.29 5.77
C ASN A 139 27.02 -2.19 6.75
N GLY A 140 26.38 -3.28 7.22
CA GLY A 140 26.98 -4.21 8.19
C GLY A 140 27.27 -3.53 9.53
N ALA A 141 27.83 -4.28 10.48
CA ALA A 141 28.24 -3.82 11.82
C ALA A 141 29.27 -2.66 11.84
N VAL A 142 29.54 -2.02 10.70
CA VAL A 142 30.47 -0.89 10.54
C VAL A 142 29.99 0.34 11.32
N THR A 143 28.68 0.52 11.51
CA THR A 143 28.13 1.61 12.32
C THR A 143 28.30 1.40 13.82
N SER A 144 28.67 0.20 14.28
CA SER A 144 28.67 -0.15 15.69
C SER A 144 30.06 -0.05 16.33
N GLY A 145 31.00 0.76 15.81
CA GLY A 145 32.25 0.96 16.50
C GLY A 145 33.18 2.04 15.97
N VAL A 146 34.14 2.41 16.81
CA VAL A 146 35.14 3.44 16.53
C VAL A 146 36.52 2.83 16.65
N LEU A 147 37.36 3.09 15.65
CA LEU A 147 38.80 2.85 15.72
C LEU A 147 39.46 3.95 16.55
N ARG A 148 40.03 3.57 17.70
CA ARG A 148 40.72 4.49 18.61
C ARG A 148 42.20 4.15 18.67
N THR A 149 43.05 5.17 18.65
CA THR A 149 44.48 5.04 18.98
C THR A 149 44.89 6.22 19.86
N GLU A 150 45.90 6.01 20.71
CA GLU A 150 46.54 7.09 21.49
C GLU A 150 47.67 7.77 20.72
N GLN A 151 48.02 7.25 19.53
CA GLN A 151 49.09 7.78 18.68
C GLN A 151 48.55 8.80 17.68
N THR A 152 49.35 9.83 17.37
CA THR A 152 49.04 10.77 16.29
C THR A 152 49.28 10.12 14.94
N LEU A 153 48.25 10.05 14.11
CA LEU A 153 48.35 9.57 12.73
C LEU A 153 48.78 10.73 11.81
N SER A 154 49.67 10.44 10.84
CA SER A 154 49.89 11.36 9.72
C SER A 154 48.71 11.29 8.74
N ASP A 155 48.48 12.36 7.98
CA ASP A 155 47.40 12.42 6.98
C ASP A 155 47.45 11.24 6.00
N GLN A 156 48.66 10.86 5.59
CA GLN A 156 48.87 9.72 4.70
C GLN A 156 48.48 8.38 5.36
N ALA A 157 48.79 8.20 6.65
CA ALA A 157 48.42 6.99 7.39
C ALA A 157 46.90 6.93 7.61
N TYR A 158 46.27 8.07 7.90
CA TYR A 158 44.83 8.18 8.07
C TYR A 158 44.06 7.82 6.78
N GLU A 159 44.43 8.41 5.64
CA GLU A 159 43.75 8.14 4.37
C GLU A 159 43.94 6.68 3.92
N ARG A 160 45.13 6.10 4.13
CA ARG A 160 45.37 4.67 3.87
C ARG A 160 44.46 3.79 4.71
N LEU A 161 44.34 4.07 6.02
CA LEU A 161 43.51 3.32 6.96
C LEU A 161 42.02 3.44 6.61
N LYS A 162 41.55 4.66 6.31
CA LYS A 162 40.17 4.91 5.91
C LYS A 162 39.81 4.11 4.65
N LYS A 163 40.66 4.17 3.63
CA LYS A 163 40.43 3.44 2.37
C LYS A 163 40.41 1.92 2.57
N ASP A 164 41.37 1.36 3.31
CA ASP A 164 41.42 -0.08 3.58
C ASP A 164 40.20 -0.55 4.39
N PHE A 165 39.74 0.30 5.32
CA PHE A 165 38.54 0.05 6.11
C PHE A 165 37.28 0.05 5.24
N GLU A 166 37.08 1.08 4.42
CA GLU A 166 35.94 1.20 3.51
C GLU A 166 35.89 0.05 2.48
N GLU A 167 37.03 -0.34 1.91
CA GLU A 167 37.10 -1.43 0.91
C GLU A 167 36.80 -2.81 1.51
N ARG A 168 37.25 -3.06 2.75
CA ARG A 168 37.21 -4.40 3.35
C ARG A 168 36.04 -4.65 4.28
N HIS A 169 35.40 -3.61 4.79
CA HIS A 169 34.38 -3.76 5.83
C HIS A 169 33.04 -3.10 5.46
N THR A 170 32.98 -2.18 4.49
CA THR A 170 31.70 -1.63 4.02
C THR A 170 30.99 -2.59 3.08
N GLY A 171 29.67 -2.72 3.27
CA GLY A 171 28.77 -3.47 2.38
C GLY A 171 28.51 -4.92 2.81
N LEU A 172 27.37 -5.46 2.37
CA LEU A 172 26.88 -6.79 2.74
C LEU A 172 27.88 -7.93 2.50
N GLY A 173 28.62 -7.91 1.39
CA GLY A 173 29.59 -8.96 1.04
C GLY A 173 30.89 -8.94 1.86
N ASN A 174 31.07 -7.90 2.66
CA ASN A 174 32.24 -7.66 3.52
C ASN A 174 31.90 -7.75 5.01
N ALA A 175 30.61 -7.95 5.35
CA ALA A 175 30.17 -8.14 6.72
C ALA A 175 30.88 -9.37 7.34
N HIS A 176 31.27 -9.24 8.62
CA HIS A 176 31.96 -10.26 9.40
C HIS A 176 33.40 -10.62 8.96
N ARG A 177 34.01 -9.83 8.06
CA ARG A 177 35.44 -9.98 7.79
C ARG A 177 36.27 -9.60 9.02
N PRO A 178 37.25 -10.41 9.43
CA PRO A 178 38.13 -10.07 10.54
C PRO A 178 38.93 -8.80 10.24
N MET A 179 38.86 -7.81 11.13
CA MET A 179 39.62 -6.58 11.02
C MET A 179 41.00 -6.75 11.68
N ILE A 180 42.06 -6.44 10.94
CA ILE A 180 43.43 -6.40 11.46
C ILE A 180 43.74 -4.97 11.91
N LEU A 181 44.19 -4.81 13.16
CA LEU A 181 44.50 -3.53 13.77
C LEU A 181 46.01 -3.33 13.88
N GLU A 182 46.52 -2.23 13.33
CA GLU A 182 47.95 -1.84 13.38
C GLU A 182 48.16 -0.63 14.31
N MET A 183 49.42 -0.31 14.68
CA MET A 183 49.78 0.95 15.36
C MET A 183 49.02 1.23 16.69
N GLY A 184 48.70 0.17 17.44
CA GLY A 184 47.97 0.31 18.71
C GLY A 184 46.51 0.74 18.55
N LEU A 185 45.92 0.55 17.35
CA LEU A 185 44.49 0.73 17.13
C LEU A 185 43.69 -0.29 17.95
N ASP A 186 42.65 0.19 18.62
CA ASP A 186 41.67 -0.60 19.35
C ASP A 186 40.28 -0.37 18.76
N TRP A 187 39.52 -1.44 18.60
CA TRP A 187 38.12 -1.36 18.16
C TRP A 187 37.21 -1.23 19.38
N LYS A 188 36.63 -0.04 19.55
CA LYS A 188 35.57 0.16 20.53
C LYS A 188 34.23 -0.11 19.87
N SER A 189 33.67 -1.29 20.15
CA SER A 189 32.28 -1.59 19.81
C SER A 189 31.37 -0.63 20.57
N MET A 190 30.67 0.23 19.84
CA MET A 190 29.50 0.93 20.33
C MET A 190 28.36 -0.09 20.35
N ALA A 191 27.95 -0.50 21.54
CA ALA A 191 26.89 -1.49 21.68
C ALA A 191 25.62 -1.01 20.96
N LEU A 192 25.11 -1.83 20.05
CA LEU A 192 23.74 -1.77 19.55
C LEU A 192 22.80 -2.05 20.73
N ASN A 193 22.36 -1.03 21.48
CA ASN A 193 21.52 -1.23 22.66
C ASN A 193 20.70 0.02 22.98
N ALA A 194 19.74 0.32 22.11
CA ALA A 194 18.52 1.09 22.35
C ALA A 194 17.82 1.33 21.00
N GLU A 195 18.61 1.74 20.00
CA GLU A 195 18.14 2.14 18.68
C GLU A 195 17.54 0.97 17.90
N ASP A 196 18.15 -0.23 17.92
CA ASP A 196 17.60 -1.43 17.27
C ASP A 196 16.27 -1.90 17.87
N SER A 197 16.15 -1.86 19.20
CA SER A 197 14.89 -2.21 19.88
C SER A 197 13.80 -1.19 19.56
N GLN A 198 14.15 0.11 19.55
CA GLN A 198 13.24 1.17 19.16
C GLN A 198 12.86 1.09 17.67
N PHE A 199 13.76 0.64 16.80
CA PHE A 199 13.51 0.40 15.38
C PHE A 199 12.49 -0.74 15.17
N LEU A 200 12.65 -1.87 15.88
CA LEU A 200 11.70 -2.97 15.82
C LEU A 200 10.31 -2.56 16.32
N GLU A 201 10.22 -1.83 17.42
CA GLU A 201 8.94 -1.30 17.93
C GLU A 201 8.30 -0.31 16.95
N THR A 202 9.11 0.52 16.28
CA THR A 202 8.63 1.45 15.25
C THR A 202 8.01 0.70 14.06
N ARG A 203 8.64 -0.37 13.58
CA ARG A 203 8.09 -1.20 12.48
C ARG A 203 6.79 -1.89 12.88
N LYS A 204 6.69 -2.38 14.13
CA LYS A 204 5.44 -2.96 14.65
C LYS A 204 4.31 -1.93 14.70
N PHE A 205 4.60 -0.73 15.19
CA PHE A 205 3.61 0.34 15.26
C PHE A 205 3.10 0.75 13.87
N GLN A 206 4.01 0.82 12.87
CA GLN A 206 3.65 1.12 11.49
C GLN A 206 2.71 0.08 10.88
N LEU A 207 2.95 -1.22 11.13
CA LEU A 207 2.02 -2.28 10.73
C LEU A 207 0.62 -2.05 11.34
N GLU A 208 0.56 -1.69 12.64
CA GLU A 208 -0.72 -1.39 13.29
C GLU A 208 -1.46 -0.22 12.65
N GLU A 209 -0.76 0.86 12.31
CA GLU A 209 -1.37 2.03 11.66
C GLU A 209 -1.98 1.69 10.30
N ILE A 210 -1.25 0.93 9.47
CA ILE A 210 -1.75 0.49 8.15
C ILE A 210 -2.97 -0.42 8.33
N CYS A 211 -2.93 -1.37 9.26
CA CYS A 211 -4.07 -2.26 9.52
C CYS A 211 -5.30 -1.50 10.02
N ARG A 212 -5.13 -0.48 10.87
CA ARG A 212 -6.23 0.37 11.36
C ARG A 212 -6.92 1.13 10.23
N LEU A 213 -6.15 1.63 9.26
CA LEU A 213 -6.70 2.31 8.07
C LEU A 213 -7.68 1.40 7.30
N PHE A 214 -7.30 0.15 7.08
CA PHE A 214 -8.13 -0.84 6.36
C PHE A 214 -9.11 -1.60 7.25
N ARG A 215 -9.15 -1.29 8.55
CA ARG A 215 -10.00 -1.96 9.56
C ARG A 215 -9.76 -3.47 9.61
N VAL A 216 -8.52 -3.89 9.39
CA VAL A 216 -8.09 -5.29 9.44
C VAL A 216 -7.55 -5.58 10.85
N PRO A 217 -8.12 -6.55 11.58
CA PRO A 217 -7.56 -6.99 12.87
C PRO A 217 -6.13 -7.53 12.75
N LEU A 218 -5.26 -7.19 13.70
CA LEU A 218 -3.83 -7.54 13.67
C LEU A 218 -3.55 -9.05 13.60
N HIS A 219 -4.38 -9.87 14.25
CA HIS A 219 -4.21 -11.32 14.22
C HIS A 219 -4.44 -11.93 12.83
N MET A 220 -5.17 -11.25 11.94
CA MET A 220 -5.37 -11.71 10.55
C MET A 220 -4.11 -11.52 9.70
N VAL A 221 -3.22 -10.61 10.09
CA VAL A 221 -1.92 -10.38 9.44
C VAL A 221 -0.76 -11.02 10.21
N GLN A 222 -1.05 -12.05 11.01
CA GLN A 222 -0.07 -12.80 11.80
C GLN A 222 0.68 -11.97 12.86
N ASN A 223 0.14 -10.82 13.29
CA ASN A 223 0.66 -10.08 14.43
C ASN A 223 -0.14 -10.45 15.70
N THR A 224 0.47 -11.26 16.56
CA THR A 224 -0.15 -11.81 17.78
C THR A 224 0.48 -11.30 19.08
N ASP A 225 1.26 -10.22 19.03
CA ASP A 225 2.04 -9.72 20.19
C ASP A 225 1.18 -9.36 21.42
N ARG A 226 -0.12 -9.11 21.22
CA ARG A 226 -1.07 -8.74 22.28
C ARG A 226 -2.23 -9.73 22.44
N ALA A 227 -2.11 -10.95 21.91
CA ALA A 227 -3.19 -11.94 21.87
C ALA A 227 -3.29 -12.84 23.12
N THR A 228 -2.64 -12.48 24.22
CA THR A 228 -2.73 -13.19 25.52
C THR A 228 -3.78 -12.61 26.45
#